data_AF-A0A417D169-F1
#
_entry.id   AF-A0A417D169-F1
#
_cell.length_a   1.000
_cell.length_b   1.000
_cell.length_c   1.000
_cell.angle_alpha   90.00
_cell.angle_beta   90.00
_cell.angle_gamma   90.00
#
_symmetry.space_group_name_H-M   'P 1'
#
loop_
_entity.id
_entity.type
_entity.pdbx_description
1 polymer ?
#
loop_
_entity_poly.entity_id
_entity_poly.type
_entity_poly.pdbx_seq_one_letter_code
_entity_poly.pdbx_strand_id
1 'polypeptide(L)'
;MKKKHILTKILLCFLMAVLFIPSTSQTANAAVNKKRPTKVTLTSAKTTSYNKVSLKWKKSKNTTSYAVYYKASDSKKWVKIANVSSKKTGYTHKSSKKYPLKQGKTYQYRIRGYNKKAKGNKKWGKYSSVKKVKVPKKAAAKPTEAPKPTVKPTEAPKPTAVPKPTAAPKPTVTPIPKPTAIPKPTQIPQPTKPVQPAKPTSTPIPKPTAIPKPTEAPKPTAVPQPTKAPQPTVTPRPTATPAPTATPKPVKVSGIILNQTSLTMTSKGQTASLTATVNPGNAANKSITWSSSDSSIATVNANGTVTAIANGTADITATAADGSGVSAKCSVTVRVPNNVRNITLEGGKAKNVGPTDTSLPNFSDFSNITFEVLNNNAGAVDILGFSSNMYSASVCVKGLRVGSCVIIAKYNGQIIMTYNVSVTSNWNEYLEYTSWKKTVESQIWTNSMALKDKLDAAQNYIKTHFKYKNGAPQYVYAYAEGIADCFTASDFFGDFAKDAGAQVKYVSSHTGNMYDYIAYAVSDGGHVFNRVLLDGQWVNYDAQPPLS
;
A
#
# COMPACT_ATOMS: atom_id res chain seq x y z
N MET A 1 -33.95 72.31 -31.38
CA MET A 1 -32.50 72.42 -31.69
C MET A 1 -31.76 71.37 -30.86
N LYS A 2 -31.45 70.23 -31.50
CA LYS A 2 -30.08 69.75 -31.79
C LYS A 2 -29.18 69.49 -30.57
N LYS A 3 -29.01 68.18 -30.31
CA LYS A 3 -27.74 67.44 -30.14
C LYS A 3 -26.82 67.84 -28.97
N LYS A 4 -26.65 66.90 -28.04
CA LYS A 4 -25.39 66.16 -27.77
C LYS A 4 -25.70 65.13 -26.68
N HIS A 5 -26.00 63.89 -27.08
CA HIS A 5 -25.04 62.79 -27.10
C HIS A 5 -24.43 62.48 -25.73
N ILE A 6 -24.90 61.39 -25.13
CA ILE A 6 -24.08 60.18 -24.92
C ILE A 6 -22.96 60.48 -23.93
N LEU A 7 -23.23 60.36 -22.63
CA LEU A 7 -22.24 59.88 -21.65
C LEU A 7 -22.82 59.60 -20.25
N THR A 8 -24.06 59.12 -20.12
CA THR A 8 -24.53 58.60 -18.82
C THR A 8 -25.76 57.72 -19.02
N LYS A 9 -25.53 56.43 -19.29
CA LYS A 9 -26.56 55.40 -19.15
C LYS A 9 -25.94 54.22 -18.43
N ILE A 10 -26.74 53.62 -17.56
CA ILE A 10 -26.47 52.42 -16.75
C ILE A 10 -25.91 52.75 -15.36
N LEU A 11 -26.57 53.68 -14.66
CA LEU A 11 -26.73 53.57 -13.21
C LEU A 11 -28.21 53.81 -12.89
N LEU A 12 -28.83 52.78 -12.32
CA LEU A 12 -30.10 52.82 -11.57
C LEU A 12 -31.40 53.20 -12.31
N CYS A 13 -31.95 52.23 -13.05
CA CYS A 13 -33.41 52.02 -13.10
C CYS A 13 -33.67 50.51 -13.17
N PHE A 14 -33.54 49.86 -12.00
CA PHE A 14 -34.28 48.64 -11.71
C PHE A 14 -35.76 49.02 -11.57
N LEU A 15 -36.50 49.01 -12.67
CA LEU A 15 -37.93 48.69 -12.66
C LEU A 15 -38.43 48.51 -14.10
N MET A 16 -39.08 47.37 -14.33
CA MET A 16 -40.02 47.10 -15.44
C MET A 16 -39.43 47.11 -16.86
N ALA A 17 -39.08 45.93 -17.36
CA ALA A 17 -39.68 45.36 -18.58
C ALA A 17 -38.91 44.09 -19.01
N VAL A 18 -39.63 43.23 -19.73
CA VAL A 18 -39.14 42.12 -20.57
C VAL A 18 -39.22 40.73 -19.92
N LEU A 19 -40.40 40.14 -20.18
CA LEU A 19 -40.69 38.73 -20.52
C LEU A 19 -41.27 37.82 -19.42
N PHE A 20 -42.60 37.92 -19.30
CA PHE A 20 -43.47 36.74 -19.46
C PHE A 20 -42.97 35.89 -20.63
N ILE A 21 -42.24 34.82 -20.34
CA ILE A 21 -42.20 33.64 -21.21
C ILE A 21 -43.33 32.74 -20.71
N PRO A 22 -44.37 32.45 -21.51
CA PRO A 22 -45.32 31.43 -21.12
C PRO A 22 -44.55 30.11 -20.97
N SER A 23 -44.60 29.56 -19.77
CA SER A 23 -44.03 28.27 -19.37
C SER A 23 -44.72 27.12 -20.10
N THR A 24 -44.50 27.03 -21.41
CA THR A 24 -44.87 25.89 -22.25
C THR A 24 -43.82 24.79 -22.08
N SER A 25 -43.74 24.21 -20.89
CA SER A 25 -42.92 23.01 -20.67
C SER A 25 -43.53 21.98 -19.72
N GLN A 26 -44.65 22.28 -19.07
CA GLN A 26 -45.27 21.34 -18.14
C GLN A 26 -46.41 20.49 -18.71
N THR A 27 -46.93 20.80 -19.90
CA THR A 27 -48.04 20.03 -20.51
C THR A 27 -47.58 18.84 -21.36
N ALA A 28 -46.37 18.86 -21.93
CA ALA A 28 -45.85 17.72 -22.73
C ALA A 28 -45.44 16.50 -21.86
N ASN A 29 -44.89 16.74 -20.67
CA ASN A 29 -44.44 15.65 -19.77
C ASN A 29 -45.59 14.94 -19.03
N ALA A 30 -46.74 15.59 -18.87
CA ALA A 30 -47.94 14.97 -18.28
C ALA A 30 -48.63 13.97 -19.22
N ALA A 31 -48.55 14.18 -20.55
CA ALA A 31 -49.20 13.33 -21.55
C ALA A 31 -48.51 11.96 -21.78
N VAL A 32 -47.22 11.83 -21.45
CA VAL A 32 -46.46 10.56 -21.56
C VAL A 32 -46.96 9.51 -20.55
N ASN A 33 -47.69 9.94 -19.51
CA ASN A 33 -48.01 9.13 -18.34
C ASN A 33 -49.25 8.23 -18.45
N LYS A 34 -49.90 8.12 -19.62
CA LYS A 34 -51.10 7.27 -19.80
C LYS A 34 -51.01 6.22 -20.92
N LYS A 35 -49.96 6.22 -21.76
CA LYS A 35 -49.94 5.44 -23.01
C LYS A 35 -49.20 4.09 -22.89
N ARG A 36 -49.71 3.07 -23.60
CA ARG A 36 -49.07 1.75 -23.72
C ARG A 36 -47.74 1.88 -24.50
N PRO A 37 -46.66 1.21 -24.07
CA PRO A 37 -45.40 1.18 -24.82
C PRO A 37 -45.57 0.66 -26.25
N THR A 38 -44.85 1.26 -27.19
CA THR A 38 -44.79 0.73 -28.58
C THR A 38 -44.03 -0.60 -28.62
N LYS A 39 -44.19 -1.37 -29.72
CA LYS A 39 -43.44 -2.62 -29.89
C LYS A 39 -41.94 -2.31 -29.97
N VAL A 40 -41.13 -3.05 -29.21
CA VAL A 40 -39.68 -2.92 -29.20
C VAL A 40 -39.10 -3.65 -30.40
N THR A 41 -38.14 -3.04 -31.10
CA THR A 41 -37.41 -3.67 -32.21
C THR A 41 -36.07 -4.19 -31.72
N LEU A 42 -35.97 -5.51 -31.52
CA LEU A 42 -34.71 -6.19 -31.19
C LEU A 42 -33.84 -6.28 -32.44
N THR A 43 -32.79 -5.47 -32.51
CA THR A 43 -31.96 -5.34 -33.72
C THR A 43 -30.85 -6.39 -33.75
N SER A 44 -30.30 -6.76 -32.59
CA SER A 44 -29.16 -7.67 -32.51
C SER A 44 -29.27 -8.63 -31.34
N ALA A 45 -28.87 -9.88 -31.57
CA ALA A 45 -28.48 -10.85 -30.54
C ALA A 45 -27.23 -11.56 -31.03
N LYS A 46 -26.07 -11.29 -30.43
CA LYS A 46 -24.77 -11.84 -30.84
C LYS A 46 -24.05 -12.46 -29.65
N THR A 47 -23.44 -13.61 -29.86
CA THR A 47 -22.52 -14.21 -28.89
C THR A 47 -21.21 -13.45 -28.89
N THR A 48 -20.77 -13.01 -27.72
CA THR A 48 -19.46 -12.38 -27.54
C THR A 48 -18.44 -13.33 -26.93
N SER A 49 -18.91 -14.47 -26.37
CA SER A 49 -18.07 -15.56 -25.84
C SER A 49 -18.92 -16.83 -25.65
N TYR A 50 -18.30 -17.94 -25.21
CA TYR A 50 -18.98 -19.20 -24.90
C TYR A 50 -19.95 -19.11 -23.69
N ASN A 51 -19.97 -17.99 -22.97
CA ASN A 51 -20.82 -17.75 -21.80
C ASN A 51 -21.52 -16.38 -21.80
N LYS A 52 -21.52 -15.63 -22.91
CA LYS A 52 -22.14 -14.29 -23.00
C LYS A 52 -22.89 -14.08 -24.31
N VAL A 53 -24.08 -13.50 -24.23
CA VAL A 53 -24.86 -13.01 -25.38
C VAL A 53 -25.22 -11.54 -25.19
N SER A 54 -24.84 -10.69 -26.16
CA SER A 54 -25.17 -9.27 -26.17
C SER A 54 -26.40 -8.99 -27.04
N LEU A 55 -27.34 -8.23 -26.49
CA LEU A 55 -28.58 -7.80 -27.14
C LEU A 55 -28.55 -6.29 -27.35
N LYS A 56 -29.01 -5.83 -28.53
CA LYS A 56 -29.25 -4.41 -28.83
C LYS A 56 -30.65 -4.22 -29.43
N TRP A 57 -31.32 -3.11 -29.11
CA TRP A 57 -32.67 -2.80 -29.61
C TRP A 57 -32.88 -1.29 -29.84
N LYS A 58 -33.86 -0.93 -30.67
CA LYS A 58 -34.27 0.47 -30.85
C LYS A 58 -35.13 0.95 -29.69
N LYS A 59 -35.02 2.24 -29.34
CA LYS A 59 -35.80 2.87 -28.27
C LYS A 59 -37.30 2.80 -28.59
N SER A 60 -38.11 2.40 -27.61
CA SER A 60 -39.57 2.36 -27.70
C SER A 60 -40.20 3.57 -27.00
N LYS A 61 -41.22 4.16 -27.62
CA LYS A 61 -41.98 5.29 -27.07
C LYS A 61 -42.82 4.82 -25.87
N ASN A 62 -43.08 5.73 -24.93
CA ASN A 62 -43.88 5.48 -23.72
C ASN A 62 -43.34 4.33 -22.83
N THR A 63 -42.03 4.08 -22.88
CA THR A 63 -41.39 3.00 -22.10
C THR A 63 -40.62 3.57 -20.91
N THR A 64 -40.84 3.01 -19.73
CA THR A 64 -40.05 3.31 -18.51
C THR A 64 -39.00 2.25 -18.22
N SER A 65 -39.21 1.02 -18.70
CA SER A 65 -38.29 -0.10 -18.54
C SER A 65 -38.59 -1.18 -19.58
N TYR A 66 -37.58 -1.97 -19.93
CA TYR A 66 -37.69 -3.15 -20.78
C TYR A 66 -37.58 -4.41 -19.92
N ALA A 67 -38.34 -5.45 -20.24
CA ALA A 67 -38.12 -6.79 -19.68
C ALA A 67 -37.52 -7.68 -20.77
N VAL A 68 -36.40 -8.30 -20.44
CA VAL A 68 -35.64 -9.19 -21.32
C VAL A 68 -35.97 -10.63 -20.97
N TYR A 69 -36.25 -11.42 -21.98
CA TYR A 69 -36.57 -12.83 -21.85
C TYR A 69 -35.66 -13.67 -22.73
N TYR A 70 -35.32 -14.85 -22.25
CA TYR A 70 -34.66 -15.88 -23.03
C TYR A 70 -35.30 -17.24 -22.83
N LYS A 71 -35.02 -18.16 -23.74
CA LYS A 71 -35.26 -19.59 -23.57
C LYS A 71 -34.27 -20.38 -24.42
N ALA A 72 -33.98 -21.62 -24.04
CA ALA A 72 -33.34 -22.56 -24.95
C ALA A 72 -34.28 -22.80 -26.15
N SER A 73 -33.72 -23.02 -27.34
CA SER A 73 -34.54 -23.07 -28.57
C SER A 73 -35.53 -24.23 -28.58
N ASP A 74 -35.17 -25.33 -27.92
CA ASP A 74 -35.95 -26.54 -27.65
C ASP A 74 -36.97 -26.37 -26.50
N SER A 75 -36.84 -25.35 -25.66
CA SER A 75 -37.76 -25.10 -24.56
C SER A 75 -39.02 -24.34 -25.01
N LYS A 76 -40.18 -24.67 -24.43
CA LYS A 76 -41.43 -23.91 -24.61
C LYS A 76 -41.57 -22.74 -23.62
N LYS A 77 -40.83 -22.76 -22.50
CA LYS A 77 -40.98 -21.79 -21.40
C LYS A 77 -40.02 -20.61 -21.54
N TRP A 78 -40.57 -19.40 -21.52
CA TRP A 78 -39.77 -18.17 -21.50
C TRP A 78 -39.39 -17.78 -20.06
N VAL A 79 -38.12 -17.45 -19.84
CA VAL A 79 -37.61 -17.00 -18.56
C VAL A 79 -37.23 -15.52 -18.65
N LYS A 80 -37.72 -14.71 -17.71
CA LYS A 80 -37.35 -13.30 -17.59
C LYS A 80 -36.01 -13.17 -16.89
N ILE A 81 -35.02 -12.57 -17.55
CA ILE A 81 -33.66 -12.48 -17.03
C ILE A 81 -33.29 -11.10 -16.50
N ALA A 82 -33.95 -10.04 -16.99
CA ALA A 82 -33.65 -8.68 -16.54
C ALA A 82 -34.80 -7.71 -16.75
N ASN A 83 -34.81 -6.67 -15.91
CA ASN A 83 -35.48 -5.41 -16.17
C ASN A 83 -34.41 -4.35 -16.47
N VAL A 84 -34.50 -3.69 -17.61
CA VAL A 84 -33.51 -2.72 -18.10
C VAL A 84 -34.16 -1.35 -18.19
N SER A 85 -33.50 -0.30 -17.67
CA SER A 85 -34.01 1.07 -17.73
C SER A 85 -34.28 1.51 -19.17
N SER A 86 -35.32 2.33 -19.41
CA SER A 86 -35.61 2.86 -20.74
C SER A 86 -34.53 3.79 -21.30
N LYS A 87 -33.60 4.25 -20.45
CA LYS A 87 -32.39 5.00 -20.85
C LYS A 87 -31.37 4.13 -21.60
N LYS A 88 -31.47 2.79 -21.51
CA LYS A 88 -30.55 1.85 -22.16
C LYS A 88 -31.23 1.14 -23.33
N THR A 89 -30.46 0.86 -24.37
CA THR A 89 -30.88 0.18 -25.61
C THR A 89 -30.14 -1.14 -25.84
N GLY A 90 -29.58 -1.72 -24.77
CA GLY A 90 -28.86 -2.98 -24.83
C GLY A 90 -28.77 -3.69 -23.48
N TYR A 91 -28.46 -4.98 -23.53
CA TYR A 91 -28.26 -5.84 -22.37
C TYR A 91 -27.39 -7.04 -22.73
N THR A 92 -26.45 -7.40 -21.84
CA THR A 92 -25.62 -8.60 -21.99
C THR A 92 -26.06 -9.67 -21.00
N HIS A 93 -26.53 -10.79 -21.53
CA HIS A 93 -26.83 -11.99 -20.75
C HIS A 93 -25.52 -12.74 -20.49
N LYS A 94 -25.00 -12.66 -19.25
CA LYS A 94 -23.88 -13.48 -18.76
C LYS A 94 -24.45 -14.79 -18.17
N SER A 95 -23.88 -15.93 -18.55
CA SER A 95 -24.27 -17.26 -18.02
C SER A 95 -24.15 -17.30 -16.49
N SER A 96 -25.12 -17.90 -15.81
CA SER A 96 -25.12 -18.07 -14.35
C SER A 96 -25.85 -19.37 -13.96
N LYS A 97 -25.75 -19.77 -12.69
CA LYS A 97 -26.52 -20.93 -12.16
C LYS A 97 -28.03 -20.77 -12.37
N LYS A 98 -28.55 -19.54 -12.21
CA LYS A 98 -29.98 -19.22 -12.35
C LYS A 98 -30.42 -19.09 -13.81
N TYR A 99 -29.56 -18.54 -14.68
CA TYR A 99 -29.83 -18.36 -16.10
C TYR A 99 -28.65 -18.91 -16.93
N PRO A 100 -28.58 -20.25 -17.11
CA PRO A 100 -27.43 -20.88 -17.75
C PRO A 100 -27.46 -20.74 -19.27
N LEU A 101 -26.29 -20.40 -19.83
CA LEU A 101 -25.96 -20.56 -21.24
C LEU A 101 -25.05 -21.78 -21.40
N LYS A 102 -25.57 -22.81 -22.06
CA LYS A 102 -24.85 -24.05 -22.35
C LYS A 102 -24.16 -23.92 -23.71
N GLN A 103 -22.91 -24.36 -23.75
CA GLN A 103 -22.07 -24.34 -24.95
C GLN A 103 -22.68 -25.20 -26.08
N GLY A 104 -22.57 -24.74 -27.33
CA GLY A 104 -23.13 -25.42 -28.49
C GLY A 104 -24.66 -25.36 -28.60
N LYS A 105 -25.38 -24.87 -27.58
CA LYS A 105 -26.84 -24.76 -27.58
C LYS A 105 -27.30 -23.42 -28.16
N THR A 106 -28.45 -23.44 -28.81
CA THR A 106 -29.07 -22.26 -29.41
C THR A 106 -30.14 -21.69 -28.48
N TYR A 107 -30.08 -20.38 -28.24
CA TYR A 107 -31.03 -19.66 -27.39
C TYR A 107 -31.83 -18.64 -28.21
N GLN A 108 -33.05 -18.39 -27.76
CA GLN A 108 -33.98 -17.43 -28.31
C GLN A 108 -34.19 -16.28 -27.34
N TYR A 109 -34.22 -15.06 -27.86
CA TYR A 109 -34.41 -13.83 -27.08
C TYR A 109 -35.57 -13.01 -27.60
N ARG A 110 -36.34 -12.43 -26.68
CA ARG A 110 -37.35 -11.42 -26.97
C ARG A 110 -37.42 -10.38 -25.86
N ILE A 111 -37.86 -9.18 -26.22
CA ILE A 111 -37.91 -8.04 -25.29
C ILE A 111 -39.28 -7.38 -25.40
N ARG A 112 -39.79 -6.82 -24.30
CA ARG A 112 -40.96 -5.94 -24.32
C ARG A 112 -40.75 -4.74 -23.40
N GLY A 113 -41.23 -3.57 -23.82
CA GLY A 113 -41.27 -2.39 -22.97
C GLY A 113 -42.45 -2.43 -22.00
N TYR A 114 -42.33 -1.76 -20.86
CA TYR A 114 -43.42 -1.49 -19.94
C TYR A 114 -43.35 -0.08 -19.36
N ASN A 115 -44.53 0.48 -19.07
CA ASN A 115 -44.68 1.75 -18.38
C ASN A 115 -45.13 1.49 -16.94
N LYS A 116 -44.26 1.82 -15.98
CA LYS A 116 -44.51 1.69 -14.53
C LYS A 116 -45.45 2.77 -14.00
N LYS A 117 -45.53 3.92 -14.68
CA LYS A 117 -46.21 5.13 -14.21
C LYS A 117 -47.61 5.32 -14.82
N ALA A 118 -48.10 4.35 -15.60
CA ALA A 118 -49.45 4.39 -16.16
C ALA A 118 -50.50 4.19 -15.05
N LYS A 119 -51.52 5.08 -14.99
CA LYS A 119 -52.61 5.02 -13.99
C LYS A 119 -53.24 3.62 -13.93
N GLY A 120 -53.34 3.07 -12.72
CA GLY A 120 -54.15 1.89 -12.40
C GLY A 120 -53.55 0.52 -12.67
N ASN A 121 -52.31 0.41 -13.21
CA ASN A 121 -51.43 -0.79 -13.18
C ASN A 121 -50.32 -0.70 -14.24
N LYS A 122 -49.25 -1.50 -14.07
CA LYS A 122 -48.14 -1.64 -15.04
C LYS A 122 -48.65 -2.02 -16.44
N LYS A 123 -48.54 -1.10 -17.42
CA LYS A 123 -48.95 -1.36 -18.81
C LYS A 123 -47.79 -1.91 -19.63
N TRP A 124 -48.02 -3.03 -20.30
CA TRP A 124 -46.99 -3.73 -21.06
C TRP A 124 -47.18 -3.59 -22.58
N GLY A 125 -46.10 -3.28 -23.29
CA GLY A 125 -46.04 -3.33 -24.75
C GLY A 125 -46.05 -4.76 -25.31
N LYS A 126 -46.15 -4.86 -26.64
CA LYS A 126 -45.98 -6.12 -27.39
C LYS A 126 -44.53 -6.61 -27.31
N TYR A 127 -44.33 -7.92 -27.36
CA TYR A 127 -42.98 -8.50 -27.51
C TYR A 127 -42.36 -8.13 -28.87
N SER A 128 -41.05 -8.01 -28.89
CA SER A 128 -40.25 -7.94 -30.12
C SER A 128 -40.37 -9.24 -30.93
N SER A 129 -39.89 -9.20 -32.17
CA SER A 129 -39.51 -10.43 -32.87
C SER A 129 -38.44 -11.19 -32.08
N VAL A 130 -38.41 -12.51 -32.28
CA VAL A 130 -37.44 -13.39 -31.63
C VAL A 130 -36.13 -13.36 -32.42
N LYS A 131 -35.00 -13.23 -31.73
CA LYS A 131 -33.67 -13.48 -32.31
C LYS A 131 -33.09 -14.77 -31.73
N LYS A 132 -32.55 -15.61 -32.61
CA LYS A 132 -31.87 -16.87 -32.27
C LYS A 132 -30.36 -16.64 -32.29
N VAL A 133 -29.63 -17.26 -31.35
CA VAL A 133 -28.17 -17.20 -31.30
C VAL A 133 -27.62 -18.52 -30.77
N LYS A 134 -26.62 -19.08 -31.44
CA LYS A 134 -25.94 -20.33 -31.04
C LYS A 134 -24.72 -19.98 -30.20
N VAL A 135 -24.67 -20.45 -28.96
CA VAL A 135 -23.52 -20.24 -28.07
C VAL A 135 -22.35 -21.08 -28.58
N PRO A 136 -21.17 -20.50 -28.86
CA PRO A 136 -20.04 -21.26 -29.37
C PRO A 136 -19.56 -22.29 -28.33
N LYS A 137 -18.98 -23.39 -28.82
CA LYS A 137 -18.22 -24.29 -27.94
C LYS A 137 -16.97 -23.53 -27.46
N LYS A 138 -16.56 -23.72 -26.21
CA LYS A 138 -15.24 -23.23 -25.77
C LYS A 138 -14.21 -23.88 -26.69
N ALA A 139 -13.34 -23.08 -27.32
CA ALA A 139 -12.23 -23.63 -28.07
C ALA A 139 -11.43 -24.55 -27.12
N ALA A 140 -11.27 -25.82 -27.50
CA ALA A 140 -10.31 -26.67 -26.82
C ALA A 140 -8.95 -25.97 -26.96
N ALA A 141 -8.18 -25.90 -25.87
CA ALA A 141 -6.78 -25.51 -25.97
C ALA A 141 -6.15 -26.51 -26.96
N LYS A 142 -5.79 -26.04 -28.15
CA LYS A 142 -5.07 -26.85 -29.12
C LYS A 142 -3.74 -27.20 -28.45
N PRO A 143 -3.35 -28.48 -28.32
CA PRO A 143 -2.00 -28.83 -27.90
C PRO A 143 -1.03 -28.15 -28.87
N THR A 144 -0.11 -27.36 -28.34
CA THR A 144 0.94 -26.75 -29.15
C THR A 144 1.82 -27.87 -29.66
N GLU A 145 1.65 -28.21 -30.94
CA GLU A 145 2.55 -29.09 -31.68
C GLU A 145 3.90 -28.37 -31.81
N ALA A 146 4.99 -29.05 -31.45
CA ALA A 146 6.34 -28.49 -31.48
C ALA A 146 6.67 -27.99 -32.90
N PRO A 147 7.36 -26.84 -33.04
CA PRO A 147 7.71 -26.32 -34.35
C PRO A 147 8.68 -27.28 -35.05
N LYS A 148 8.26 -27.77 -36.22
CA LYS A 148 9.09 -28.52 -37.16
C LYS A 148 10.25 -27.62 -37.62
N PRO A 149 11.53 -28.06 -37.53
CA PRO A 149 12.65 -27.26 -37.97
C PRO A 149 12.66 -27.16 -39.50
N THR A 150 12.64 -25.93 -40.00
CA THR A 150 12.82 -25.60 -41.41
C THR A 150 14.31 -25.34 -41.64
N VAL A 151 15.04 -26.33 -42.16
CA VAL A 151 16.32 -26.09 -42.84
C VAL A 151 16.34 -26.93 -44.12
N LYS A 152 16.52 -26.23 -45.24
CA LYS A 152 16.71 -26.79 -46.59
C LYS A 152 18.13 -27.40 -46.68
N PRO A 153 18.33 -28.57 -47.29
CA PRO A 153 19.62 -29.28 -47.24
C PRO A 153 20.65 -28.67 -48.20
N THR A 154 21.87 -28.46 -47.72
CA THR A 154 23.07 -28.31 -48.56
C THR A 154 23.67 -29.70 -48.80
N GLU A 155 24.08 -29.96 -50.04
CA GLU A 155 24.51 -31.26 -50.56
C GLU A 155 25.71 -31.87 -49.81
N ALA A 156 25.70 -33.20 -49.72
CA ALA A 156 26.74 -34.02 -49.11
C ALA A 156 27.91 -34.29 -50.07
N PRO A 157 29.19 -34.21 -49.64
CA PRO A 157 30.29 -34.81 -50.38
C PRO A 157 30.37 -36.32 -50.09
N LYS A 158 30.54 -37.11 -51.17
CA LYS A 158 30.75 -38.56 -51.17
C LYS A 158 32.16 -38.91 -50.63
N PRO A 159 32.32 -40.02 -49.86
CA PRO A 159 33.58 -40.34 -49.19
C PRO A 159 34.57 -41.02 -50.14
N THR A 160 35.87 -40.75 -49.96
CA THR A 160 36.92 -41.59 -50.55
C THR A 160 38.07 -41.83 -49.57
N ALA A 161 38.32 -43.12 -49.36
CA ALA A 161 39.51 -43.83 -48.88
C ALA A 161 40.12 -43.52 -47.49
N VAL A 162 40.09 -44.56 -46.66
CA VAL A 162 40.96 -44.77 -45.50
C VAL A 162 42.35 -45.22 -45.99
N PRO A 163 43.44 -44.64 -45.47
CA PRO A 163 44.71 -45.34 -45.33
C PRO A 163 45.14 -45.51 -43.84
N LYS A 164 45.93 -46.57 -43.65
CA LYS A 164 46.48 -47.23 -42.45
C LYS A 164 47.12 -46.32 -41.35
N PRO A 165 47.27 -46.84 -40.12
CA PRO A 165 47.65 -46.08 -38.93
C PRO A 165 49.17 -45.85 -38.85
N THR A 166 49.57 -44.65 -38.41
CA THR A 166 50.98 -44.37 -38.09
C THR A 166 51.07 -43.55 -36.79
N ALA A 167 51.82 -44.14 -35.85
CA ALA A 167 52.51 -43.63 -34.66
C ALA A 167 51.89 -42.55 -33.76
N ALA A 168 51.83 -42.88 -32.46
CA ALA A 168 51.54 -42.00 -31.33
C ALA A 168 52.51 -40.80 -31.23
N PRO A 169 52.07 -39.68 -30.61
CA PRO A 169 52.68 -38.38 -30.79
C PRO A 169 53.97 -38.20 -29.97
N LYS A 170 54.97 -37.57 -30.58
CA LYS A 170 56.09 -36.94 -29.87
C LYS A 170 55.70 -35.49 -29.57
N PRO A 171 55.85 -35.01 -28.32
CA PRO A 171 55.42 -33.66 -27.95
C PRO A 171 56.32 -32.60 -28.60
N THR A 172 55.73 -31.72 -29.39
CA THR A 172 56.39 -30.53 -29.93
C THR A 172 56.31 -29.42 -28.89
N VAL A 173 57.49 -28.97 -28.48
CA VAL A 173 57.72 -27.89 -27.51
C VAL A 173 57.41 -26.55 -28.19
N THR A 174 56.38 -25.87 -27.70
CA THR A 174 56.08 -24.47 -28.07
C THR A 174 56.88 -23.53 -27.17
N PRO A 175 57.49 -22.46 -27.71
CA PRO A 175 58.54 -21.70 -27.04
C PRO A 175 58.08 -20.96 -25.78
N ILE A 176 58.94 -21.03 -24.77
CA ILE A 176 58.90 -20.31 -23.49
C ILE A 176 58.99 -18.80 -23.76
N PRO A 177 57.99 -17.99 -23.36
CA PRO A 177 58.21 -16.56 -23.22
C PRO A 177 59.12 -16.29 -22.02
N LYS A 178 60.22 -15.58 -22.32
CA LYS A 178 61.23 -15.04 -21.42
C LYS A 178 60.57 -14.41 -20.16
N PRO A 179 61.11 -14.60 -18.94
CA PRO A 179 60.60 -13.96 -17.75
C PRO A 179 60.75 -12.45 -17.87
N THR A 180 59.63 -11.73 -17.96
CA THR A 180 59.61 -10.30 -17.71
C THR A 180 59.99 -10.08 -16.25
N ALA A 181 60.90 -9.13 -16.01
CA ALA A 181 61.43 -8.82 -14.69
C ALA A 181 60.31 -8.68 -13.64
N ILE A 182 60.55 -9.28 -12.47
CA ILE A 182 59.75 -9.12 -11.25
C ILE A 182 59.52 -7.61 -11.04
N PRO A 183 58.28 -7.11 -11.00
CA PRO A 183 58.05 -5.77 -10.51
C PRO A 183 58.48 -5.73 -9.05
N LYS A 184 59.43 -4.85 -8.75
CA LYS A 184 59.82 -4.43 -7.40
C LYS A 184 58.56 -4.27 -6.54
N PRO A 185 58.54 -4.72 -5.27
CA PRO A 185 57.39 -4.53 -4.41
C PRO A 185 57.10 -3.03 -4.33
N THR A 186 55.98 -2.60 -4.91
CA THR A 186 55.44 -1.29 -4.59
C THR A 186 55.12 -1.31 -3.11
N GLN A 187 55.64 -0.33 -2.38
CA GLN A 187 55.36 -0.11 -0.96
C GLN A 187 53.87 -0.34 -0.67
N ILE A 188 53.60 -1.11 0.38
CA ILE A 188 52.31 -1.15 1.06
C ILE A 188 51.87 0.31 1.29
N PRO A 189 50.69 0.73 0.85
CA PRO A 189 50.13 2.00 1.29
C PRO A 189 49.97 1.95 2.80
N GLN A 190 50.75 2.77 3.49
CA GLN A 190 50.55 3.06 4.91
C GLN A 190 49.10 3.57 5.10
N PRO A 191 48.39 3.19 6.18
CA PRO A 191 47.01 3.60 6.37
C PRO A 191 46.90 5.12 6.40
N THR A 192 46.12 5.70 5.49
CA THR A 192 45.74 7.10 5.56
C THR A 192 44.89 7.32 6.83
N LYS A 193 45.37 8.24 7.66
CA LYS A 193 44.69 8.78 8.84
C LYS A 193 43.31 9.33 8.43
N PRO A 194 42.25 9.17 9.25
CA PRO A 194 40.90 9.64 8.90
C PRO A 194 40.87 11.17 8.73
N VAL A 195 40.25 11.61 7.63
CA VAL A 195 39.89 13.02 7.41
C VAL A 195 38.67 13.38 8.26
N GLN A 196 38.80 14.47 8.98
CA GLN A 196 37.81 15.10 9.86
C GLN A 196 36.72 15.82 9.05
N PRO A 197 35.42 15.62 9.33
CA PRO A 197 34.35 16.41 8.72
C PRO A 197 34.30 17.85 9.27
N ALA A 198 33.90 18.78 8.39
CA ALA A 198 33.76 20.19 8.67
C ALA A 198 32.68 20.51 9.73
N LYS A 199 32.98 21.58 10.48
CA LYS A 199 32.26 22.17 11.60
C LYS A 199 30.86 22.71 11.21
N PRO A 200 29.77 22.29 11.88
CA PRO A 200 28.49 23.00 11.86
C PRO A 200 28.50 24.18 12.85
N THR A 201 27.96 25.31 12.40
CA THR A 201 27.76 26.55 13.15
C THR A 201 26.58 26.40 14.13
N SER A 202 26.81 26.66 15.42
CA SER A 202 25.82 26.54 16.50
C SER A 202 25.16 27.87 16.85
N THR A 203 23.83 27.88 16.88
CA THR A 203 22.92 28.88 17.49
C THR A 203 23.15 28.99 19.02
N PRO A 204 22.94 30.15 19.67
CA PRO A 204 23.33 30.36 21.07
C PRO A 204 22.35 29.72 22.06
N ILE A 205 22.88 29.01 23.06
CA ILE A 205 22.19 28.36 24.20
C ILE A 205 22.59 29.07 25.51
N PRO A 206 21.73 29.09 26.55
CA PRO A 206 21.86 29.98 27.71
C PRO A 206 22.92 29.54 28.74
N LYS A 207 23.35 30.54 29.53
CA LYS A 207 24.36 30.57 30.60
C LYS A 207 24.09 29.58 31.77
N PRO A 208 25.07 28.77 32.19
CA PRO A 208 25.01 27.99 33.44
C PRO A 208 25.56 28.75 34.66
N THR A 209 24.95 28.49 35.82
CA THR A 209 25.26 29.02 37.16
C THR A 209 26.43 28.26 37.82
N ALA A 210 27.14 28.94 38.73
CA ALA A 210 28.44 28.57 39.28
C ALA A 210 28.47 27.35 40.25
N ILE A 211 29.62 26.67 40.25
CA ILE A 211 30.03 25.57 41.15
C ILE A 211 30.82 26.16 42.35
N PRO A 212 30.64 25.67 43.60
CA PRO A 212 31.44 26.11 44.75
C PRO A 212 32.85 25.51 44.78
N LYS A 213 33.79 26.29 45.34
CA LYS A 213 35.26 26.10 45.41
C LYS A 213 35.71 25.14 46.54
N PRO A 214 36.86 24.44 46.42
CA PRO A 214 37.41 23.56 47.47
C PRO A 214 38.14 24.34 48.59
N THR A 215 38.07 23.82 49.82
CA THR A 215 38.76 24.33 51.02
C THR A 215 40.18 23.77 51.12
N GLU A 216 41.15 24.63 51.43
CA GLU A 216 42.60 24.34 51.55
C GLU A 216 42.98 23.60 52.84
N ALA A 217 44.07 22.83 52.74
CA ALA A 217 44.72 22.12 53.85
C ALA A 217 45.54 23.07 54.76
N PRO A 218 45.56 22.85 56.09
CA PRO A 218 46.31 23.71 57.01
C PRO A 218 47.82 23.37 57.06
N LYS A 219 48.61 24.44 57.25
CA LYS A 219 50.09 24.54 57.34
C LYS A 219 50.61 24.19 58.76
N PRO A 220 51.86 23.72 58.94
CA PRO A 220 52.37 23.25 60.24
C PRO A 220 52.86 24.38 61.15
N THR A 221 52.68 24.19 62.47
CA THR A 221 53.13 25.11 63.53
C THR A 221 54.27 24.51 64.35
N ALA A 222 55.13 25.40 64.87
CA ALA A 222 56.50 25.20 65.30
C ALA A 222 56.77 24.28 66.51
N VAL A 223 58.04 23.87 66.57
CA VAL A 223 58.74 23.04 67.56
C VAL A 223 58.69 23.61 68.98
N PRO A 224 58.37 22.80 70.01
CA PRO A 224 58.63 23.15 71.41
C PRO A 224 60.05 22.78 71.86
N GLN A 225 60.68 23.70 72.59
CA GLN A 225 61.98 23.63 73.26
C GLN A 225 62.01 22.62 74.43
N PRO A 226 63.18 22.05 74.82
CA PRO A 226 63.24 21.04 75.87
C PRO A 226 63.27 21.67 77.27
N THR A 227 62.41 21.18 78.16
CA THR A 227 62.38 21.56 79.58
C THR A 227 62.75 20.36 80.46
N LYS A 228 63.54 20.63 81.50
CA LYS A 228 64.19 19.69 82.43
C LYS A 228 63.23 18.72 83.13
N ALA A 229 63.81 17.57 83.46
CA ALA A 229 63.22 16.46 84.20
C ALA A 229 62.63 16.84 85.57
N PRO A 230 61.44 16.33 85.92
CA PRO A 230 60.98 16.22 87.30
C PRO A 230 61.26 14.82 87.90
N GLN A 231 61.58 14.83 89.19
CA GLN A 231 61.73 13.70 90.12
C GLN A 231 60.39 12.96 90.39
N PRO A 232 60.40 11.77 91.03
CA PRO A 232 59.34 10.77 90.95
C PRO A 232 58.10 11.16 91.75
N THR A 233 56.94 10.91 91.15
CA THR A 233 55.63 10.95 91.81
C THR A 233 54.96 9.61 91.65
N VAL A 234 54.41 9.13 92.77
CA VAL A 234 53.72 7.85 93.02
C VAL A 234 52.96 7.23 91.84
N THR A 235 53.12 5.92 91.71
CA THR A 235 52.43 5.03 90.76
C THR A 235 50.92 5.27 90.75
N PRO A 236 50.32 5.78 89.65
CA PRO A 236 48.87 5.89 89.55
C PRO A 236 48.24 4.52 89.30
N ARG A 237 47.15 4.27 90.03
CA ARG A 237 46.23 3.15 89.88
C ARG A 237 45.70 3.09 88.43
N PRO A 238 45.60 1.90 87.80
CA PRO A 238 45.13 1.78 86.42
C PRO A 238 43.70 2.31 86.27
N THR A 239 43.54 3.31 85.39
CA THR A 239 42.24 3.76 84.91
C THR A 239 41.66 2.68 83.99
N ALA A 240 40.43 2.24 84.27
CA ALA A 240 39.73 1.25 83.46
C ALA A 240 39.63 1.70 81.98
N THR A 241 39.92 0.79 81.06
CA THR A 241 39.71 0.95 79.62
C THR A 241 38.25 1.37 79.37
N PRO A 242 37.98 2.44 78.60
CA PRO A 242 36.62 2.82 78.26
C PRO A 242 35.91 1.66 77.57
N ALA A 243 34.73 1.31 78.05
CA ALA A 243 33.89 0.28 77.45
C ALA A 243 33.58 0.64 75.98
N PRO A 244 33.56 -0.35 75.05
CA PRO A 244 33.23 -0.10 73.65
C PRO A 244 31.85 0.54 73.55
N THR A 245 31.79 1.72 72.93
CA THR A 245 30.54 2.40 72.61
C THR A 245 29.75 1.52 71.64
N ALA A 246 28.50 1.20 71.99
CA ALA A 246 27.63 0.37 71.15
C ALA A 246 27.53 0.95 69.73
N THR A 247 27.79 0.13 68.72
CA THR A 247 27.62 0.52 67.32
C THR A 247 26.15 0.90 67.08
N PRO A 248 25.85 2.11 66.54
CA PRO A 248 24.48 2.52 66.30
C PRO A 248 23.80 1.56 65.31
N LYS A 249 22.55 1.20 65.61
CA LYS A 249 21.76 0.31 64.75
C LYS A 249 21.62 0.91 63.34
N PRO A 250 21.75 0.11 62.26
CA PRO A 250 21.61 0.61 60.90
C PRO A 250 20.25 1.30 60.66
N VAL A 251 20.26 2.47 60.03
CA VAL A 251 19.04 3.20 59.65
C VAL A 251 18.34 2.45 58.52
N LYS A 252 17.09 2.06 58.75
CA LYS A 252 16.23 1.41 57.75
C LYS A 252 15.46 2.43 56.92
N VAL A 253 15.01 2.01 55.74
CA VAL A 253 14.10 2.76 54.88
C VAL A 253 12.77 2.99 55.62
N SER A 254 12.25 4.21 55.54
CA SER A 254 10.94 4.60 56.08
C SER A 254 9.97 5.08 55.01
N GLY A 255 10.44 5.39 53.79
CA GLY A 255 9.57 5.81 52.69
C GLY A 255 10.18 5.56 51.31
N ILE A 256 9.31 5.27 50.32
CA ILE A 256 9.65 5.21 48.91
C ILE A 256 8.69 6.14 48.15
N ILE A 257 9.23 6.99 47.28
CA ILE A 257 8.45 7.87 46.40
C ILE A 257 8.75 7.47 44.95
N LEU A 258 7.71 7.18 44.18
CA LEU A 258 7.83 6.93 42.74
C LEU A 258 7.68 8.25 41.96
N ASN A 259 8.39 8.37 40.84
CA ASN A 259 8.22 9.49 39.91
C ASN A 259 6.81 9.55 39.29
N GLN A 260 6.11 8.41 39.24
CA GLN A 260 4.75 8.28 38.71
C GLN A 260 3.97 7.24 39.49
N THR A 261 2.71 7.55 39.81
CA THR A 261 1.79 6.66 40.52
C THR A 261 0.79 5.97 39.59
N SER A 262 0.70 6.41 38.33
CA SER A 262 -0.06 5.74 37.28
C SER A 262 0.60 5.86 35.91
N LEU A 263 0.37 4.85 35.07
CA LEU A 263 0.83 4.78 33.69
C LEU A 263 -0.31 4.27 32.81
N THR A 264 -0.50 4.89 31.64
CA THR A 264 -1.37 4.35 30.59
C THR A 264 -0.53 4.02 29.37
N MET A 265 -0.57 2.76 28.95
CA MET A 265 0.20 2.23 27.82
C MET A 265 -0.78 1.76 26.75
N THR A 266 -0.57 2.17 25.50
CA THR A 266 -1.53 1.99 24.39
C THR A 266 -1.04 1.06 23.30
N SER A 267 0.19 0.55 23.41
CA SER A 267 0.81 -0.35 22.44
C SER A 267 1.46 -1.55 23.12
N LYS A 268 1.33 -2.73 22.50
CA LYS A 268 2.01 -3.94 22.99
C LYS A 268 3.53 -3.77 22.84
N GLY A 269 4.28 -4.07 23.89
CA GLY A 269 5.73 -3.89 23.96
C GLY A 269 6.18 -2.45 24.21
N GLN A 270 5.26 -1.49 24.39
CA GLN A 270 5.63 -0.15 24.86
C GLN A 270 6.40 -0.26 26.18
N THR A 271 7.40 0.58 26.38
CA THR A 271 8.19 0.65 27.61
C THR A 271 8.07 2.01 28.30
N ALA A 272 8.14 2.04 29.62
CA ALA A 272 8.21 3.25 30.44
C ALA A 272 9.17 3.03 31.62
N SER A 273 9.83 4.08 32.10
CA SER A 273 10.77 3.97 33.24
C SER A 273 10.15 4.54 34.51
N LEU A 274 10.11 3.73 35.57
CA LEU A 274 9.79 4.16 36.93
C LEU A 274 11.07 4.33 37.74
N THR A 275 11.17 5.46 38.44
CA THR A 275 12.29 5.77 39.34
C THR A 275 11.77 5.84 40.77
N ALA A 276 12.46 5.18 41.70
CA ALA A 276 12.12 5.14 43.12
C ALA A 276 13.14 5.95 43.94
N THR A 277 12.65 6.90 44.74
CA THR A 277 13.45 7.70 45.68
C THR A 277 13.25 7.18 47.10
N VAL A 278 14.35 6.77 47.76
CA VAL A 278 14.36 6.16 49.10
C VAL A 278 14.59 7.21 50.19
N ASN A 279 13.78 7.16 51.25
CA ASN A 279 13.90 7.98 52.45
C ASN A 279 14.02 7.10 53.72
N PRO A 280 14.78 7.54 54.75
CA PRO A 280 15.62 8.75 54.75
C PRO A 280 16.86 8.54 53.87
N GLY A 281 17.45 9.66 53.40
CA GLY A 281 18.62 9.62 52.51
C GLY A 281 19.87 8.96 53.12
N ASN A 282 19.90 8.72 54.43
CA ASN A 282 20.98 8.00 55.15
C ASN A 282 20.64 6.53 55.47
N ALA A 283 19.59 5.95 54.87
CA ALA A 283 19.31 4.53 55.01
C ALA A 283 20.53 3.68 54.59
N ALA A 284 20.85 2.66 55.39
CA ALA A 284 22.04 1.83 55.20
C ALA A 284 21.98 0.96 53.94
N ASN A 285 20.77 0.51 53.56
CA ASN A 285 20.52 -0.21 52.31
C ASN A 285 19.38 0.50 51.56
N LYS A 286 19.68 0.97 50.34
CA LYS A 286 18.74 1.70 49.47
C LYS A 286 18.30 0.88 48.25
N SER A 287 18.65 -0.40 48.20
CA SER A 287 18.30 -1.27 47.09
C SER A 287 16.79 -1.49 47.03
N ILE A 288 16.25 -1.46 45.80
CA ILE A 288 14.84 -1.65 45.51
C ILE A 288 14.67 -2.94 44.71
N THR A 289 13.67 -3.73 45.10
CA THR A 289 13.17 -4.86 44.31
C THR A 289 11.86 -4.48 43.65
N TRP A 290 11.72 -4.78 42.37
CA TRP A 290 10.51 -4.52 41.59
C TRP A 290 9.70 -5.78 41.38
N SER A 291 8.38 -5.66 41.42
CA SER A 291 7.44 -6.74 41.10
C SER A 291 6.21 -6.22 40.37
N SER A 292 5.61 -7.06 39.54
CA SER A 292 4.30 -6.82 38.92
C SER A 292 3.25 -7.71 39.57
N SER A 293 2.05 -7.16 39.81
CA SER A 293 0.91 -7.95 40.25
C SER A 293 0.41 -8.93 39.18
N ASP A 294 0.64 -8.63 37.90
CA ASP A 294 0.28 -9.50 36.77
C ASP A 294 1.28 -9.31 35.61
N SER A 295 2.23 -10.24 35.52
CA SER A 295 3.24 -10.25 34.46
C SER A 295 2.69 -10.56 33.07
N SER A 296 1.47 -11.09 32.96
CA SER A 296 0.78 -11.30 31.67
C SER A 296 0.22 -9.99 31.09
N ILE A 297 0.04 -8.96 31.93
CA ILE A 297 -0.43 -7.63 31.54
C ILE A 297 0.74 -6.66 31.39
N ALA A 298 1.62 -6.56 32.40
CA ALA A 298 2.80 -5.70 32.37
C ALA A 298 3.96 -6.33 33.17
N THR A 299 5.17 -6.25 32.63
CA THR A 299 6.40 -6.70 33.31
C THR A 299 7.23 -5.50 33.75
N VAL A 300 8.11 -5.69 34.74
CA VAL A 300 9.09 -4.70 35.18
C VAL A 300 10.43 -5.38 35.38
N ASN A 301 11.52 -4.78 34.90
CA ASN A 301 12.87 -5.30 35.11
C ASN A 301 13.53 -4.72 36.38
N ALA A 302 14.73 -5.18 36.72
CA ALA A 302 15.46 -4.73 37.90
C ALA A 302 15.77 -3.21 37.92
N ASN A 303 15.78 -2.56 36.75
CA ASN A 303 16.04 -1.13 36.60
C ASN A 303 14.76 -0.27 36.67
N GLY A 304 13.60 -0.87 36.93
CA GLY A 304 12.32 -0.16 36.94
C GLY A 304 11.75 0.13 35.54
N THR A 305 12.26 -0.51 34.48
CA THR A 305 11.66 -0.42 33.14
C THR A 305 10.44 -1.33 33.05
N VAL A 306 9.26 -0.72 32.91
CA VAL A 306 7.97 -1.38 32.72
C VAL A 306 7.74 -1.65 31.24
N THR A 307 7.27 -2.85 30.88
CA THR A 307 6.93 -3.25 29.51
C THR A 307 5.49 -3.77 29.43
N ALA A 308 4.69 -3.22 28.52
CA ALA A 308 3.30 -3.64 28.30
C ALA A 308 3.22 -4.98 27.53
N ILE A 309 2.43 -5.93 28.02
CA ILE A 309 2.29 -7.28 27.44
C ILE A 309 0.89 -7.50 26.83
N ALA A 310 -0.18 -7.24 27.58
CA ALA A 310 -1.56 -7.45 27.16
C ALA A 310 -2.52 -6.44 27.82
N ASN A 311 -3.75 -6.33 27.30
CA ASN A 311 -4.76 -5.43 27.85
C ASN A 311 -5.15 -5.80 29.27
N GLY A 312 -5.29 -4.79 30.13
CA GLY A 312 -5.69 -4.95 31.52
C GLY A 312 -5.01 -3.92 32.41
N THR A 313 -5.04 -4.16 33.71
CA THR A 313 -4.38 -3.32 34.71
C THR A 313 -3.48 -4.18 35.59
N ALA A 314 -2.27 -3.71 35.85
CA ALA A 314 -1.32 -4.34 36.77
C ALA A 314 -0.66 -3.27 37.64
N ASP A 315 -0.44 -3.59 38.91
CA ASP A 315 0.31 -2.74 39.82
C ASP A 315 1.79 -3.11 39.78
N ILE A 316 2.65 -2.13 39.49
CA ILE A 316 4.09 -2.26 39.63
C ILE A 316 4.50 -1.74 41.00
N THR A 317 5.13 -2.61 41.80
CA THR A 317 5.50 -2.32 43.19
C THR A 317 7.01 -2.25 43.33
N ALA A 318 7.51 -1.17 43.93
CA ALA A 318 8.88 -1.00 44.37
C ALA A 318 8.94 -1.27 45.88
N THR A 319 9.76 -2.23 46.31
CA THR A 319 9.91 -2.64 47.71
C THR A 319 11.34 -2.46 48.18
N ALA A 320 11.54 -1.95 49.39
CA ALA A 320 12.85 -1.83 50.02
C ALA A 320 13.43 -3.22 50.35
N ALA A 321 14.68 -3.46 49.94
CA ALA A 321 15.36 -4.74 50.16
C ALA A 321 16.02 -4.86 51.56
N ASP A 322 15.90 -3.86 52.43
CA ASP A 322 16.53 -3.79 53.75
C ASP A 322 15.73 -4.51 54.87
N GLY A 323 14.64 -5.18 54.49
CA GLY A 323 13.72 -5.84 55.41
C GLY A 323 12.91 -4.88 56.27
N SER A 324 12.70 -3.64 55.83
CA SER A 324 11.73 -2.70 56.44
C SER A 324 10.28 -3.00 56.04
N GLY A 325 10.07 -3.65 54.89
CA GLY A 325 8.74 -3.89 54.32
C GLY A 325 8.12 -2.66 53.65
N VAL A 326 8.84 -1.54 53.57
CA VAL A 326 8.35 -0.32 52.91
C VAL A 326 8.21 -0.54 51.41
N SER A 327 7.08 -0.14 50.84
CA SER A 327 6.81 -0.23 49.40
C SER A 327 6.02 0.96 48.86
N ALA A 328 6.12 1.17 47.54
CA ALA A 328 5.30 2.11 46.79
C ALA A 328 4.79 1.46 45.50
N LYS A 329 3.62 1.89 45.03
CA LYS A 329 2.93 1.29 43.87
C LYS A 329 2.68 2.31 42.76
N CYS A 330 2.77 1.84 41.52
CA CYS A 330 2.33 2.53 40.32
C CYS A 330 1.28 1.65 39.60
N SER A 331 0.09 2.19 39.36
CA SER A 331 -0.96 1.47 38.64
C SER A 331 -0.80 1.61 37.14
N VAL A 332 -0.54 0.51 36.44
CA VAL A 332 -0.30 0.47 35.00
C VAL A 332 -1.54 -0.06 34.30
N THR A 333 -2.17 0.76 33.47
CA THR A 333 -3.28 0.34 32.59
C THR A 333 -2.78 0.19 31.16
N VAL A 334 -2.90 -1.03 30.62
CA VAL A 334 -2.60 -1.34 29.23
C VAL A 334 -3.90 -1.40 28.45
N ARG A 335 -4.05 -0.52 27.46
CA ARG A 335 -5.21 -0.43 26.57
C ARG A 335 -4.75 -0.36 25.12
N VAL A 336 -4.31 -1.50 24.60
CA VAL A 336 -4.11 -1.76 23.18
C VAL A 336 -5.49 -1.95 22.54
N PRO A 337 -5.99 -1.03 21.71
CA PRO A 337 -7.29 -1.22 21.10
C PRO A 337 -7.24 -2.46 20.18
N ASN A 338 -8.25 -3.34 20.27
CA ASN A 338 -8.37 -4.47 19.32
C ASN A 338 -8.76 -3.93 17.94
N ASN A 339 -7.73 -3.54 17.19
CA ASN A 339 -7.85 -2.88 15.90
C ASN A 339 -7.74 -3.86 14.73
N VAL A 340 -8.18 -5.11 14.93
CA VAL A 340 -8.34 -6.06 13.83
C VAL A 340 -9.70 -5.84 13.17
N ARG A 341 -9.69 -5.60 11.87
CA ARG A 341 -10.87 -5.35 11.04
C ARG A 341 -10.92 -6.41 9.94
N ASN A 342 -12.10 -6.95 9.64
CA ASN A 342 -12.28 -7.83 8.49
C ASN A 342 -12.97 -7.05 7.37
N ILE A 343 -12.42 -7.11 6.16
CA ILE A 343 -13.06 -6.55 4.97
C ILE A 343 -13.22 -7.59 3.87
N THR A 344 -14.35 -7.50 3.18
CA THR A 344 -14.69 -8.38 2.07
C THR A 344 -14.85 -7.55 0.80
N LEU A 345 -14.18 -7.97 -0.28
CA LEU A 345 -14.22 -7.32 -1.58
C LEU A 345 -14.67 -8.29 -2.66
N GLU A 346 -15.50 -7.82 -3.59
CA GLU A 346 -15.71 -8.52 -4.86
C GLU A 346 -14.61 -8.14 -5.87
N GLY A 347 -14.34 -9.00 -6.84
CA GLY A 347 -13.42 -8.71 -7.93
C GLY A 347 -13.77 -7.42 -8.66
N GLY A 348 -12.78 -6.56 -8.87
CA GLY A 348 -12.88 -5.25 -9.51
C GLY A 348 -13.37 -4.13 -8.59
N LYS A 349 -13.76 -4.44 -7.34
CA LYS A 349 -14.13 -3.42 -6.35
C LYS A 349 -12.90 -2.92 -5.61
N ALA A 350 -12.87 -1.62 -5.37
CA ALA A 350 -11.87 -0.96 -4.56
C ALA A 350 -12.50 -0.39 -3.29
N LYS A 351 -11.71 -0.32 -2.21
CA LYS A 351 -12.11 0.27 -0.94
C LYS A 351 -10.91 0.89 -0.24
N ASN A 352 -11.11 2.08 0.30
CA ASN A 352 -10.15 2.69 1.23
C ASN A 352 -10.30 2.05 2.61
N VAL A 353 -9.20 1.58 3.17
CA VAL A 353 -9.12 1.08 4.54
C VAL A 353 -7.99 1.76 5.28
N GLY A 354 -8.21 2.06 6.55
CA GLY A 354 -7.20 2.65 7.42
C GLY A 354 -7.84 3.34 8.62
N PRO A 355 -7.01 3.71 9.60
CA PRO A 355 -7.49 4.34 10.81
C PRO A 355 -8.03 5.75 10.53
N THR A 356 -9.12 6.06 11.22
CA THR A 356 -9.73 7.39 11.33
C THR A 356 -9.72 7.86 12.78
N ASP A 357 -9.95 9.14 13.00
CA ASP A 357 -10.23 9.76 14.30
C ASP A 357 -11.31 9.00 15.10
N THR A 358 -12.34 8.48 14.44
CA THR A 358 -13.39 7.69 15.09
C THR A 358 -12.85 6.35 15.58
N SER A 359 -11.95 5.73 14.81
CA SER A 359 -11.35 4.45 15.18
C SER A 359 -10.20 4.59 16.18
N LEU A 360 -9.60 5.78 16.28
CA LEU A 360 -8.50 6.15 17.16
C LEU A 360 -8.72 7.57 17.74
N PRO A 361 -9.67 7.76 18.68
CA PRO A 361 -10.15 9.09 19.12
C PRO A 361 -9.13 9.98 19.84
N ASN A 362 -7.96 9.45 20.20
CA ASN A 362 -6.88 10.20 20.85
C ASN A 362 -5.62 10.29 19.97
N PHE A 363 -5.74 9.95 18.69
CA PHE A 363 -4.63 9.95 17.75
C PHE A 363 -4.70 11.21 16.87
N SER A 364 -3.63 11.97 16.80
CA SER A 364 -3.60 13.30 16.16
C SER A 364 -2.72 13.39 14.91
N ASP A 365 -1.78 12.46 14.72
CA ASP A 365 -0.81 12.51 13.61
C ASP A 365 -1.00 11.35 12.63
N PHE A 366 -2.02 11.45 11.79
CA PHE A 366 -2.28 10.48 10.73
C PHE A 366 -1.34 10.60 9.52
N SER A 367 -0.56 11.68 9.41
CA SER A 367 0.40 11.89 8.30
C SER A 367 1.58 10.94 8.36
N ASN A 368 1.98 10.49 9.54
CA ASN A 368 3.10 9.57 9.73
C ASN A 368 2.68 8.09 9.77
N ILE A 369 1.44 7.78 9.36
CA ILE A 369 0.98 6.39 9.24
C ILE A 369 1.45 5.80 7.91
N THR A 370 2.07 4.63 8.02
CA THR A 370 2.49 3.80 6.89
C THR A 370 1.62 2.55 6.80
N PHE A 371 1.55 1.96 5.61
CA PHE A 371 0.80 0.74 5.36
C PHE A 371 1.71 -0.33 4.77
N GLU A 372 1.54 -1.55 5.25
CA GLU A 372 2.25 -2.74 4.76
C GLU A 372 1.22 -3.80 4.34
N VAL A 373 1.46 -4.43 3.20
CA VAL A 373 0.63 -5.54 2.71
C VAL A 373 1.39 -6.84 2.87
N LEU A 374 0.84 -7.75 3.67
CA LEU A 374 1.39 -9.06 3.93
C LEU A 374 0.50 -10.15 3.35
N ASN A 375 1.11 -11.31 3.05
CA ASN A 375 0.41 -12.54 2.68
C ASN A 375 -0.62 -12.34 1.56
N ASN A 376 -0.27 -11.56 0.51
CA ASN A 376 -1.13 -11.34 -0.65
C ASN A 376 -1.22 -12.61 -1.51
N ASN A 377 -1.97 -13.58 -0.99
CA ASN A 377 -2.03 -14.94 -1.51
C ASN A 377 -2.60 -14.93 -2.91
N ALA A 378 -1.84 -15.53 -3.83
CA ALA A 378 -2.15 -15.49 -5.25
C ALA A 378 -2.48 -14.06 -5.71
N GLY A 379 -1.73 -13.01 -5.33
CA GLY A 379 -1.96 -11.64 -5.81
C GLY A 379 -3.45 -11.24 -5.80
N ALA A 380 -4.14 -11.50 -4.70
CA ALA A 380 -5.57 -11.32 -4.56
C ALA A 380 -5.98 -9.86 -4.67
N VAL A 381 -5.13 -8.95 -4.22
CA VAL A 381 -5.38 -7.50 -4.24
C VAL A 381 -4.28 -6.72 -4.95
N ASP A 382 -4.67 -5.53 -5.41
CA ASP A 382 -3.79 -4.47 -5.88
C ASP A 382 -3.92 -3.22 -4.99
N ILE A 383 -2.85 -2.45 -4.85
CA ILE A 383 -2.82 -1.22 -4.06
C ILE A 383 -2.79 -0.03 -5.02
N LEU A 384 -3.82 0.81 -4.95
CA LEU A 384 -3.98 1.94 -5.87
C LEU A 384 -3.37 3.24 -5.34
N GLY A 385 -2.97 3.25 -4.08
CA GLY A 385 -2.35 4.39 -3.41
C GLY A 385 -2.78 4.52 -1.96
N PHE A 386 -2.10 5.42 -1.27
CA PHE A 386 -2.32 5.86 0.09
C PHE A 386 -2.93 7.27 0.15
N SER A 387 -3.46 7.66 1.29
CA SER A 387 -3.91 9.03 1.52
C SER A 387 -3.87 9.33 3.00
N SER A 388 -3.46 10.52 3.39
CA SER A 388 -3.55 10.98 4.78
C SER A 388 -4.04 12.42 4.83
N ASN A 389 -4.74 12.74 5.90
CA ASN A 389 -5.10 14.10 6.31
C ASN A 389 -5.11 14.15 7.84
N MET A 390 -5.47 15.29 8.43
CA MET A 390 -5.47 15.44 9.89
C MET A 390 -6.44 14.54 10.65
N TYR A 391 -7.35 13.84 9.98
CA TYR A 391 -8.39 13.00 10.59
C TYR A 391 -8.26 11.52 10.26
N SER A 392 -7.44 11.15 9.28
CA SER A 392 -7.38 9.77 8.79
C SER A 392 -6.15 9.48 7.96
N ALA A 393 -5.77 8.21 7.93
CA ALA A 393 -4.86 7.63 6.95
C ALA A 393 -5.54 6.44 6.30
N SER A 394 -5.35 6.23 4.99
CA SER A 394 -5.95 5.11 4.28
C SER A 394 -5.08 4.57 3.16
N VAL A 395 -5.28 3.29 2.85
CA VAL A 395 -4.81 2.62 1.65
C VAL A 395 -6.01 2.19 0.80
N CYS A 396 -5.95 2.47 -0.50
CA CYS A 396 -6.96 2.04 -1.47
C CYS A 396 -6.61 0.64 -1.99
N VAL A 397 -7.44 -0.33 -1.65
CA VAL A 397 -7.24 -1.76 -1.95
C VAL A 397 -8.26 -2.21 -2.97
N LYS A 398 -7.82 -2.83 -4.05
CA LYS A 398 -8.69 -3.37 -5.10
C LYS A 398 -8.63 -4.88 -5.15
N GLY A 399 -9.79 -5.54 -5.12
CA GLY A 399 -9.86 -7.00 -5.31
C GLY A 399 -9.62 -7.39 -6.76
N LEU A 400 -8.65 -8.28 -7.01
CA LEU A 400 -8.30 -8.78 -8.34
C LEU A 400 -8.79 -10.22 -8.56
N ARG A 401 -8.48 -11.12 -7.62
CA ARG A 401 -8.89 -12.53 -7.69
C ARG A 401 -9.14 -13.11 -6.31
N VAL A 402 -9.89 -14.22 -6.29
CA VAL A 402 -10.22 -14.92 -5.04
C VAL A 402 -8.93 -15.23 -4.27
N GLY A 403 -8.93 -14.84 -3.00
CA GLY A 403 -7.78 -14.97 -2.12
C GLY A 403 -7.89 -14.01 -0.96
N SER A 404 -6.77 -13.80 -0.27
CA SER A 404 -6.73 -12.98 0.94
C SER A 404 -5.42 -12.24 1.05
N CYS A 405 -5.42 -11.14 1.80
CA CYS A 405 -4.20 -10.51 2.29
C CYS A 405 -4.42 -9.91 3.68
N VAL A 406 -3.34 -9.51 4.32
CA VAL A 406 -3.35 -8.74 5.56
C VAL A 406 -2.77 -7.37 5.27
N ILE A 407 -3.42 -6.32 5.74
CA ILE A 407 -2.91 -4.95 5.66
C ILE A 407 -2.66 -4.44 7.06
N ILE A 408 -1.45 -3.97 7.30
CA ILE A 408 -1.02 -3.45 8.58
C ILE A 408 -0.83 -1.94 8.44
N ALA A 409 -1.51 -1.16 9.27
CA ALA A 409 -1.20 0.25 9.47
C ALA A 409 -0.22 0.37 10.64
N LYS A 410 0.88 1.09 10.42
CA LYS A 410 1.92 1.33 11.40
C LYS A 410 2.13 2.83 11.64
N TYR A 411 2.40 3.20 12.88
CA TYR A 411 2.86 4.54 13.26
C TYR A 411 4.19 4.39 14.00
N ASN A 412 5.22 5.09 13.54
CA ASN A 412 6.60 4.95 14.07
C ASN A 412 7.07 3.49 14.20
N GLY A 413 6.73 2.67 13.19
CA GLY A 413 7.05 1.23 13.16
C GLY A 413 6.14 0.34 14.01
N GLN A 414 5.32 0.88 14.90
CA GLN A 414 4.39 0.11 15.73
C GLN A 414 3.07 -0.14 15.02
N ILE A 415 2.55 -1.37 15.11
CA ILE A 415 1.26 -1.74 14.53
C ILE A 415 0.14 -1.07 15.32
N ILE A 416 -0.62 -0.21 14.65
CA ILE A 416 -1.78 0.47 15.24
C ILE A 416 -3.11 -0.12 14.76
N MET A 417 -3.13 -0.77 13.60
CA MET A 417 -4.35 -1.37 13.04
C MET A 417 -4.02 -2.50 12.06
N THR A 418 -4.88 -3.51 12.00
CA THR A 418 -4.73 -4.65 11.09
C THR A 418 -6.05 -4.90 10.35
N TYR A 419 -5.99 -5.09 9.04
CA TYR A 419 -7.13 -5.44 8.21
C TYR A 419 -6.90 -6.80 7.56
N ASN A 420 -7.76 -7.76 7.86
CA ASN A 420 -7.84 -9.01 7.11
C ASN A 420 -8.74 -8.79 5.90
N VAL A 421 -8.18 -8.92 4.70
CA VAL A 421 -8.88 -8.72 3.45
C VAL A 421 -9.18 -10.05 2.80
N SER A 422 -10.45 -10.27 2.44
CA SER A 422 -10.90 -11.43 1.68
C SER A 422 -11.54 -11.00 0.37
N VAL A 423 -11.04 -11.52 -0.75
CA VAL A 423 -11.63 -11.29 -2.07
C VAL A 423 -12.49 -12.50 -2.44
N THR A 424 -13.79 -12.26 -2.67
CA THR A 424 -14.79 -13.33 -2.82
C THR A 424 -15.07 -13.74 -4.26
N SER A 425 -14.55 -12.99 -5.23
CA SER A 425 -14.76 -13.29 -6.65
C SER A 425 -13.62 -12.79 -7.52
N ASN A 426 -13.42 -13.47 -8.65
CA ASN A 426 -12.45 -13.06 -9.65
C ASN A 426 -12.93 -11.85 -10.45
N TRP A 427 -12.01 -10.90 -10.68
CA TRP A 427 -12.18 -9.86 -11.68
C TRP A 427 -11.74 -10.40 -13.04
N ASN A 428 -12.67 -11.04 -13.76
CA ASN A 428 -12.35 -11.72 -15.01
C ASN A 428 -11.68 -10.80 -16.04
N GLU A 429 -12.10 -9.54 -16.12
CA GLU A 429 -11.52 -8.57 -17.04
C GLU A 429 -10.02 -8.31 -16.74
N TYR A 430 -9.60 -8.31 -15.47
CA TYR A 430 -8.19 -8.24 -15.09
C TYR A 430 -7.43 -9.53 -15.39
N LEU A 431 -8.06 -10.70 -15.20
CA LEU A 431 -7.43 -11.98 -15.55
C LEU A 431 -7.22 -12.14 -17.06
N GLU A 432 -8.18 -11.66 -17.86
CA GLU A 432 -8.08 -11.60 -19.31
C GLU A 432 -6.95 -10.64 -19.73
N TYR A 433 -6.87 -9.44 -19.14
CA TYR A 433 -5.76 -8.50 -19.33
C TYR A 433 -4.40 -9.12 -18.98
N THR A 434 -4.29 -9.77 -17.83
CA THR A 434 -3.03 -10.42 -17.40
C THR A 434 -2.61 -11.53 -18.38
N SER A 435 -3.58 -12.30 -18.87
CA SER A 435 -3.32 -13.35 -19.87
C SER A 435 -2.83 -12.76 -21.20
N TRP A 436 -3.43 -11.66 -21.65
CA TRP A 436 -2.97 -10.90 -22.81
C TRP A 436 -1.55 -10.38 -22.59
N LYS A 437 -1.28 -9.73 -21.45
CA LYS A 437 0.03 -9.17 -21.12
C LYS A 437 1.11 -10.25 -21.21
N LYS A 438 0.90 -11.39 -20.56
CA LYS A 438 1.82 -12.55 -20.60
C LYS A 438 2.04 -13.10 -22.01
N THR A 439 1.00 -13.07 -22.86
CA THR A 439 1.14 -13.46 -24.27
C THR A 439 2.05 -12.49 -25.01
N VAL A 440 1.85 -11.18 -24.83
CA VAL A 440 2.71 -10.14 -25.43
C VAL A 440 4.15 -10.29 -24.95
N GLU A 441 4.39 -10.43 -23.64
CA GLU A 441 5.73 -10.61 -23.07
C GLU A 441 6.49 -11.76 -23.74
N SER A 442 5.82 -12.89 -23.97
CA SER A 442 6.43 -14.05 -24.65
C SER A 442 6.77 -13.83 -26.13
N GLN A 443 6.18 -12.80 -26.75
CA GLN A 443 6.45 -12.41 -28.14
C GLN A 443 7.56 -11.37 -28.25
N ILE A 444 7.63 -10.46 -27.28
CA ILE A 444 8.51 -9.29 -27.36
C ILE A 444 9.84 -9.48 -26.64
N TRP A 445 9.96 -10.46 -25.72
CA TRP A 445 11.23 -10.75 -25.08
C TRP A 445 11.41 -12.20 -24.61
N THR A 446 12.64 -12.53 -24.22
CA THR A 446 13.00 -13.79 -23.55
C THR A 446 13.60 -13.51 -22.16
N ASN A 447 13.72 -14.55 -21.33
CA ASN A 447 14.26 -14.40 -19.97
C ASN A 447 15.72 -13.91 -19.97
N SER A 448 16.53 -14.28 -20.98
CA SER A 448 17.95 -13.91 -21.10
C SER A 448 18.21 -12.51 -21.64
N MET A 449 17.19 -11.81 -22.16
CA MET A 449 17.36 -10.42 -22.62
C MET A 449 17.71 -9.48 -21.46
N ALA A 450 18.56 -8.49 -21.76
CA ALA A 450 18.89 -7.44 -20.80
C ALA A 450 17.64 -6.63 -20.43
N LEU A 451 17.65 -6.04 -19.23
CA LEU A 451 16.51 -5.28 -18.73
C LEU A 451 16.15 -4.11 -19.65
N LYS A 452 17.16 -3.37 -20.14
CA LYS A 452 16.97 -2.27 -21.09
C LYS A 452 16.24 -2.73 -22.35
N ASP A 453 16.67 -3.84 -22.95
CA ASP A 453 16.09 -4.37 -24.18
C ASP A 453 14.62 -4.80 -23.99
N LYS A 454 14.30 -5.39 -22.83
CA LYS A 454 12.91 -5.74 -22.47
C LYS A 454 12.02 -4.49 -22.41
N LEU A 455 12.51 -3.43 -21.77
CA LEU A 455 11.78 -2.18 -21.63
C LEU A 455 11.58 -1.49 -23.00
N ASP A 456 12.61 -1.46 -23.84
CA ASP A 456 12.52 -0.90 -25.19
C ASP A 456 11.53 -1.69 -26.06
N ALA A 457 11.55 -3.02 -25.98
CA ALA A 457 10.61 -3.88 -26.68
C ALA A 457 9.16 -3.62 -26.22
N ALA A 458 8.91 -3.45 -24.91
CA ALA A 458 7.58 -3.10 -24.40
C ALA A 458 7.11 -1.72 -24.87
N GLN A 459 7.96 -0.70 -24.77
CA GLN A 459 7.62 0.64 -25.26
C GLN A 459 7.29 0.61 -26.75
N ASN A 460 8.14 -0.03 -27.55
CA ASN A 460 7.95 -0.14 -28.99
C ASN A 460 6.64 -0.89 -29.33
N TYR A 461 6.36 -1.99 -28.64
CA TYR A 461 5.12 -2.73 -28.81
C TYR A 461 3.89 -1.85 -28.57
N ILE A 462 3.85 -1.11 -27.46
CA ILE A 462 2.72 -0.21 -27.14
C ILE A 462 2.56 0.85 -28.24
N LYS A 463 3.66 1.52 -28.63
CA LYS A 463 3.62 2.62 -29.61
C LYS A 463 3.20 2.18 -31.01
N THR A 464 3.45 0.92 -31.37
CA THR A 464 3.16 0.40 -32.71
C THR A 464 1.84 -0.37 -32.81
N HIS A 465 1.35 -0.95 -31.71
CA HIS A 465 0.15 -1.80 -31.71
C HIS A 465 -1.11 -1.09 -31.19
N PHE A 466 -0.96 0.09 -30.60
CA PHE A 466 -2.06 0.90 -30.10
C PHE A 466 -2.20 2.19 -30.88
N LYS A 467 -3.43 2.67 -31.02
CA LYS A 467 -3.74 3.98 -31.59
C LYS A 467 -3.99 4.98 -30.48
N TYR A 468 -3.49 6.20 -30.65
CA TYR A 468 -3.80 7.27 -29.71
C TYR A 468 -5.30 7.57 -29.71
N LYS A 469 -5.89 7.68 -28.51
CA LYS A 469 -7.24 8.21 -28.34
C LYS A 469 -7.39 8.82 -26.96
N ASN A 470 -7.63 10.12 -26.90
CA ASN A 470 -7.89 10.82 -25.65
C ASN A 470 -9.13 10.25 -24.92
N GLY A 471 -9.02 10.04 -23.62
CA GLY A 471 -10.06 9.41 -22.80
C GLY A 471 -10.21 7.92 -23.13
N ALA A 472 -9.08 7.23 -23.30
CA ALA A 472 -9.08 5.79 -23.44
C ALA A 472 -9.69 5.17 -22.16
N PRO A 473 -10.38 4.02 -22.28
CA PRO A 473 -10.94 3.37 -21.11
C PRO A 473 -9.81 2.86 -20.21
N GLN A 474 -10.15 2.51 -18.97
CA GLN A 474 -9.19 1.88 -18.05
C GLN A 474 -8.42 0.74 -18.73
N TYR A 475 -7.12 0.62 -18.41
CA TYR A 475 -6.18 -0.32 -19.02
C TYR A 475 -6.72 -1.74 -19.25
N VAL A 476 -7.45 -2.32 -18.28
CA VAL A 476 -8.07 -3.65 -18.40
C VAL A 476 -9.13 -3.79 -19.51
N TYR A 477 -9.57 -2.68 -20.11
CA TYR A 477 -10.49 -2.67 -21.26
C TYR A 477 -9.79 -2.18 -22.53
N ALA A 478 -8.85 -1.24 -22.39
CA ALA A 478 -8.16 -0.61 -23.51
C ALA A 478 -7.36 -1.59 -24.36
N TYR A 479 -6.79 -2.65 -23.76
CA TYR A 479 -6.00 -3.65 -24.48
C TYR A 479 -6.79 -4.34 -25.61
N ALA A 480 -8.10 -4.54 -25.41
CA ALA A 480 -8.97 -5.19 -26.38
C ALA A 480 -9.47 -4.23 -27.48
N GLU A 481 -9.45 -2.92 -27.23
CA GLU A 481 -9.87 -1.90 -28.19
C GLU A 481 -8.70 -1.40 -29.06
N GLY A 482 -7.45 -1.73 -28.71
CA GLY A 482 -6.25 -1.31 -29.45
C GLY A 482 -6.05 0.22 -29.41
N ILE A 483 -6.49 0.86 -28.33
CA ILE A 483 -6.36 2.30 -28.11
C ILE A 483 -5.69 2.59 -26.78
N ALA A 484 -4.93 3.68 -26.69
CA ALA A 484 -4.35 4.16 -25.45
C ALA A 484 -4.16 5.68 -25.48
N ASP A 485 -4.36 6.34 -24.35
CA ASP A 485 -3.83 7.67 -24.05
C ASP A 485 -2.57 7.54 -23.17
N CYS A 486 -2.00 8.67 -22.74
CA CYS A 486 -0.82 8.69 -21.88
C CYS A 486 -0.99 7.91 -20.57
N PHE A 487 -2.17 7.97 -19.96
CA PHE A 487 -2.47 7.25 -18.71
C PHE A 487 -2.48 5.75 -18.94
N THR A 488 -3.22 5.31 -19.95
CA THR A 488 -3.36 3.89 -20.30
C THR A 488 -2.03 3.29 -20.75
N ALA A 489 -1.28 4.02 -21.58
CA ALA A 489 0.03 3.58 -22.05
C ALA A 489 1.04 3.47 -20.90
N SER A 490 0.99 4.41 -19.94
CA SER A 490 1.83 4.37 -18.74
C SER A 490 1.48 3.23 -17.81
N ASP A 491 0.20 2.86 -17.69
CA ASP A 491 -0.24 1.68 -16.95
C ASP A 491 0.30 0.40 -17.60
N PHE A 492 0.13 0.23 -18.92
CA PHE A 492 0.66 -0.92 -19.64
C PHE A 492 2.17 -1.03 -19.49
N PHE A 493 2.90 0.04 -19.77
CA PHE A 493 4.35 0.05 -19.66
C PHE A 493 4.81 -0.23 -18.23
N GLY A 494 4.19 0.40 -17.24
CA GLY A 494 4.48 0.14 -15.83
C GLY A 494 4.31 -1.33 -15.46
N ASP A 495 3.26 -1.99 -15.95
CA ASP A 495 3.01 -3.42 -15.72
C ASP A 495 4.00 -4.34 -16.45
N PHE A 496 4.45 -3.98 -17.65
CA PHE A 496 5.52 -4.69 -18.34
C PHE A 496 6.87 -4.51 -17.62
N ALA A 497 7.17 -3.29 -17.18
CA ALA A 497 8.41 -2.97 -16.48
C ALA A 497 8.51 -3.71 -15.13
N LYS A 498 7.41 -3.76 -14.36
CA LYS A 498 7.34 -4.55 -13.12
C LYS A 498 7.57 -6.04 -13.37
N ASP A 499 6.94 -6.60 -14.40
CA ASP A 499 7.10 -8.02 -14.75
C ASP A 499 8.50 -8.34 -15.28
N ALA A 500 9.18 -7.36 -15.88
CA ALA A 500 10.60 -7.44 -16.25
C ALA A 500 11.57 -7.32 -15.05
N GLY A 501 11.05 -7.03 -13.84
CA GLY A 501 11.83 -6.86 -12.61
C GLY A 501 12.37 -5.44 -12.40
N ALA A 502 11.86 -4.45 -13.12
CA ALA A 502 12.33 -3.07 -13.04
C ALA A 502 11.68 -2.31 -11.88
N GLN A 503 12.44 -1.41 -11.25
CA GLN A 503 11.85 -0.36 -10.43
C GLN A 503 11.32 0.75 -11.33
N VAL A 504 10.01 0.99 -11.27
CA VAL A 504 9.32 1.95 -12.14
C VAL A 504 8.52 2.96 -11.31
N LYS A 505 8.51 4.21 -11.77
CA LYS A 505 7.68 5.30 -11.24
C LYS A 505 6.82 5.88 -12.35
N TYR A 506 5.74 6.54 -11.97
CA TYR A 506 4.86 7.32 -12.82
C TYR A 506 5.16 8.81 -12.62
N VAL A 507 5.20 9.58 -13.70
CA VAL A 507 5.62 10.98 -13.67
C VAL A 507 4.56 11.84 -14.33
N SER A 508 4.16 12.93 -13.66
CA SER A 508 3.39 14.00 -14.29
C SER A 508 4.33 14.98 -14.96
N SER A 509 4.06 15.35 -16.21
CA SER A 509 4.78 16.43 -16.90
C SER A 509 4.43 17.82 -16.35
N HIS A 510 3.34 17.95 -15.58
CA HIS A 510 2.93 19.23 -15.01
C HIS A 510 3.79 19.61 -13.81
N THR A 511 4.05 18.65 -12.90
CA THR A 511 4.81 18.87 -11.67
C THR A 511 6.24 18.33 -11.72
N GLY A 512 6.51 17.34 -12.59
CA GLY A 512 7.78 16.61 -12.63
C GLY A 512 7.96 15.59 -11.50
N ASN A 513 6.96 15.44 -10.61
CA ASN A 513 7.02 14.55 -9.47
C ASN A 513 6.97 13.07 -9.90
N MET A 514 7.67 12.21 -9.14
CA MET A 514 7.75 10.77 -9.38
C MET A 514 6.94 10.02 -8.32
N TYR A 515 6.05 9.13 -8.76
CA TYR A 515 5.11 8.43 -7.89
C TYR A 515 5.16 6.91 -8.09
N ASP A 516 4.91 6.17 -7.01
CA ASP A 516 4.73 4.70 -7.08
C ASP A 516 3.39 4.28 -7.70
N TYR A 517 2.39 5.16 -7.60
CA TYR A 517 1.03 4.89 -8.04
C TYR A 517 0.61 5.90 -9.10
N ILE A 518 0.13 5.38 -10.24
CA ILE A 518 -0.28 6.21 -11.37
C ILE A 518 -1.36 7.23 -11.00
N ALA A 519 -2.25 6.90 -10.05
CA ALA A 519 -3.34 7.78 -9.63
C ALA A 519 -2.84 9.15 -9.16
N TYR A 520 -1.65 9.23 -8.57
CA TYR A 520 -1.05 10.49 -8.13
C TYR A 520 -0.47 11.30 -9.30
N ALA A 521 0.24 10.64 -10.20
CA ALA A 521 0.74 11.29 -11.41
C ALA A 521 -0.43 11.84 -12.25
N VAL A 522 -1.55 11.11 -12.31
CA VAL A 522 -2.77 11.57 -12.98
C VAL A 522 -3.43 12.74 -12.23
N SER A 523 -3.46 12.72 -10.89
CA SER A 523 -4.06 13.82 -10.11
C SER A 523 -3.30 15.14 -10.23
N ASP A 524 -1.98 15.07 -10.45
CA ASP A 524 -1.14 16.23 -10.74
C ASP A 524 -1.43 16.86 -12.12
N GLY A 525 -2.18 16.15 -12.98
CA GLY A 525 -2.54 16.61 -14.32
C GLY A 525 -1.38 16.54 -15.32
N GLY A 526 -1.61 17.08 -16.52
CA GLY A 526 -0.64 17.05 -17.62
C GLY A 526 -0.49 15.67 -18.28
N HIS A 527 0.64 15.47 -18.95
CA HIS A 527 1.01 14.20 -19.59
C HIS A 527 1.63 13.26 -18.55
N VAL A 528 1.27 11.98 -18.59
CA VAL A 528 1.87 10.97 -17.70
C VAL A 528 2.72 10.01 -18.52
N PHE A 529 3.91 9.73 -18.00
CA PHE A 529 4.86 8.76 -18.54
C PHE A 529 5.58 8.03 -17.40
N ASN A 530 6.43 7.06 -17.73
CA ASN A 530 7.18 6.30 -16.74
C ASN A 530 8.63 6.73 -16.64
N ARG A 531 9.23 6.52 -15.48
CA ARG A 531 10.69 6.47 -15.31
C ARG A 531 11.08 5.14 -14.72
N VAL A 532 12.18 4.57 -15.21
CA VAL A 532 12.71 3.29 -14.76
C VAL A 532 14.13 3.48 -14.24
N LEU A 533 14.45 2.88 -13.10
CA LEU A 533 15.80 2.92 -12.54
C LEU A 533 16.68 1.90 -13.28
N LEU A 534 17.68 2.40 -14.01
CA LEU A 534 18.66 1.62 -14.76
C LEU A 534 20.04 2.11 -14.38
N ASP A 535 20.92 1.21 -13.94
CA ASP A 535 22.31 1.52 -13.57
C ASP A 535 22.43 2.71 -12.58
N GLY A 536 21.50 2.80 -11.64
CA GLY A 536 21.43 3.88 -10.64
C GLY A 536 20.84 5.20 -11.12
N GLN A 537 20.39 5.29 -12.38
CA GLN A 537 19.80 6.50 -12.96
C GLN A 537 18.35 6.29 -13.40
N TRP A 538 17.51 7.31 -13.20
CA TRP A 538 16.12 7.29 -13.65
C TRP A 538 16.02 7.68 -15.13
N VAL A 539 15.63 6.72 -15.97
CA VAL A 539 15.51 6.90 -17.42
C VAL A 539 14.04 7.05 -17.81
N ASN A 540 13.73 8.02 -18.68
CA ASN A 540 12.37 8.27 -19.17
C ASN A 540 11.91 7.19 -20.14
N TYR A 541 10.67 6.72 -19.97
CA TYR A 541 9.95 5.90 -20.92
C TYR A 541 8.56 6.48 -21.15
N ASP A 542 8.37 7.07 -22.34
CA ASP A 542 7.06 7.50 -22.81
C ASP A 542 6.51 6.51 -23.84
N ALA A 543 5.57 5.69 -23.37
CA ALA A 543 4.93 4.67 -24.18
C ALA A 543 3.67 5.16 -24.90
N GLN A 544 3.33 6.46 -24.82
CA GLN A 544 2.16 6.99 -25.52
C GLN A 544 2.27 6.70 -27.03
N PRO A 545 1.22 6.13 -27.66
CA PRO A 545 1.19 5.99 -29.10
C PRO A 545 1.31 7.34 -29.81
N PRO A 546 1.88 7.38 -31.02
CA PRO A 546 1.92 8.61 -31.82
C PRO A 546 0.54 9.24 -31.97
N LEU A 547 0.47 10.57 -31.85
CA LEU A 547 -0.75 11.32 -32.16
C LEU A 547 -1.09 11.09 -33.64
N SER A 548 -2.34 10.70 -33.90
CA SER A 548 -2.85 10.41 -35.24
C SER A 548 -3.03 11.64 -36.10
#